data_AF-A0A3D1USK7-F1
#
_entry.id   AF-A0A3D1USK7-F1
#
_cell.length_a   1.000
_cell.length_b   1.000
_cell.length_c   1.000
_cell.angle_alpha   90.00
_cell.angle_beta   90.00
_cell.angle_gamma   90.00
#
_symmetry.space_group_name_H-M   'P 1'
#
loop_
_entity.id
_entity.type
_entity.pdbx_description
1 polymer ?
#
loop_
_entity_poly.entity_id
_entity_poly.type
_entity_poly.pdbx_seq_one_letter_code
_entity_poly.pdbx_strand_id
1 'polypeptide(L)'
;MMRKIFFSLLTVFLLPAVSADDFEDFEQAAAVVAANYNRAVDSHGTRFENSYRQHVISMCELAKKVQRVINRLKLGDDLNLVGISEEIRRIYEENNKDFKANKNKLKKMVGRSKDPSTLFKILAMDIRNLKTMRFTTENGGSIKESLETKRRLIAYDRILKFFMKYQASYRKAKDDDSFMKLFDERMTALKKLGDALGIYMRARNPNARTRVNIQAETDSMLKSFYELHESQQKKKTYTVKRAGGSTTVNAISSEMHFALQNIRAFLIELNNAGFETDPPLSSSGKKESSESAEASSSDNRYENMSYAELTAELAKRRKEIYRSNTSMDGFDREALSAYLGTLSREQRRKYNKYLKEYLDSGYKNNQATRSAILQLHTQLISEKNTMTAKEMAAVLKRIDKQKKKEEKELDVLD
;
A
#
# COMPACT_ATOMS: atom_id res chain seq x y z
N MET A 1 -43.64 -37.50 25.36
CA MET A 1 -42.28 -38.07 25.29
C MET A 1 -41.69 -37.64 23.95
N MET A 2 -40.96 -36.52 23.87
CA MET A 2 -39.48 -36.44 23.86
C MET A 2 -38.82 -37.53 23.02
N ARG A 3 -37.82 -37.32 22.17
CA ARG A 3 -36.98 -36.22 21.63
C ARG A 3 -36.06 -37.03 20.66
N LYS A 4 -35.58 -36.58 19.51
CA LYS A 4 -34.51 -35.60 19.33
C LYS A 4 -34.37 -35.29 17.84
N ILE A 5 -34.12 -34.02 17.60
CA ILE A 5 -33.93 -33.33 16.33
C ILE A 5 -32.55 -33.68 15.76
N PHE A 6 -32.50 -34.04 14.48
CA PHE A 6 -31.26 -34.17 13.70
C PHE A 6 -30.70 -32.77 13.40
N PHE A 7 -29.77 -32.32 14.24
CA PHE A 7 -28.85 -31.23 13.92
C PHE A 7 -27.56 -31.84 13.38
N SER A 8 -27.38 -31.85 12.06
CA SER A 8 -26.09 -32.23 11.44
C SER A 8 -25.76 -31.36 10.21
N LEU A 9 -25.89 -30.04 10.35
CA LEU A 9 -25.44 -29.10 9.33
C LEU A 9 -25.08 -27.73 9.93
N LEU A 10 -24.22 -27.74 10.96
CA LEU A 10 -23.58 -26.51 11.44
C LEU A 10 -22.28 -26.80 12.21
N THR A 11 -21.39 -27.60 11.65
CA THR A 11 -19.97 -27.53 12.03
C THR A 11 -19.35 -26.39 11.24
N VAL A 12 -19.60 -25.17 11.72
CA VAL A 12 -18.68 -24.03 11.52
C VAL A 12 -17.32 -24.53 12.00
N PHE A 13 -16.45 -24.86 11.06
CA PHE A 13 -15.04 -25.04 11.32
C PHE A 13 -14.51 -23.69 11.84
N LEU A 14 -14.52 -23.56 13.16
CA LEU A 14 -13.60 -22.72 13.92
C LEU A 14 -12.18 -23.23 13.63
N LEU A 15 -11.65 -22.83 12.47
CA LEU A 15 -10.23 -22.90 12.20
C LEU A 15 -9.54 -21.84 13.06
N PRO A 16 -8.40 -22.14 13.68
CA PRO A 16 -7.49 -21.10 14.12
C PRO A 16 -7.12 -20.30 12.88
N ALA A 17 -7.45 -19.00 12.88
CA ALA A 17 -6.92 -18.08 11.91
C ALA A 17 -5.38 -18.16 12.00
N VAL A 18 -4.76 -18.85 11.04
CA VAL A 18 -3.35 -18.61 10.73
C VAL A 18 -3.32 -17.20 10.18
N SER A 19 -3.19 -16.24 11.10
CA SER A 19 -3.28 -14.80 10.90
C SER A 19 -2.41 -14.39 9.73
N ALA A 20 -3.04 -14.26 8.57
CA ALA A 20 -2.53 -13.44 7.49
C ALA A 20 -2.40 -12.01 8.01
N ASP A 21 -1.30 -11.32 7.70
CA ASP A 21 -1.23 -9.89 7.92
C ASP A 21 -2.33 -9.20 7.09
N ASP A 22 -3.31 -8.57 7.76
CA ASP A 22 -4.42 -7.84 7.11
C ASP A 22 -3.90 -6.77 6.12
N PHE A 23 -2.65 -6.31 6.30
CA PHE A 23 -1.98 -5.38 5.39
C PHE A 23 -1.61 -6.00 4.03
N GLU A 24 -1.07 -7.22 4.02
CA GLU A 24 -0.77 -7.93 2.76
C GLU A 24 -2.05 -8.25 1.99
N ASP A 25 -3.09 -8.69 2.71
CA ASP A 25 -4.39 -8.98 2.12
C ASP A 25 -5.02 -7.69 1.54
N PHE A 26 -4.84 -6.54 2.21
CA PHE A 26 -5.26 -5.24 1.69
C PHE A 26 -4.50 -4.83 0.43
N GLU A 27 -3.17 -4.97 0.40
CA GLU A 27 -2.33 -4.68 -0.77
C GLU A 27 -2.81 -5.49 -1.98
N GLN A 28 -3.04 -6.79 -1.81
CA GLN A 28 -3.54 -7.65 -2.86
C GLN A 28 -4.95 -7.24 -3.33
N ALA A 29 -5.86 -6.95 -2.40
CA ALA A 29 -7.21 -6.52 -2.74
C ALA A 29 -7.22 -5.20 -3.54
N ALA A 30 -6.39 -4.23 -3.15
CA ALA A 30 -6.24 -2.97 -3.86
C ALA A 30 -5.69 -3.16 -5.28
N ALA A 31 -4.70 -4.03 -5.46
CA ALA A 31 -4.15 -4.35 -6.78
C ALA A 31 -5.18 -5.04 -7.69
N VAL A 32 -5.94 -6.00 -7.16
CA VAL A 32 -7.01 -6.69 -7.90
C VAL A 32 -8.10 -5.71 -8.34
N VAL A 33 -8.54 -4.82 -7.45
CA VAL A 33 -9.55 -3.80 -7.79
C VAL A 33 -9.01 -2.85 -8.87
N ALA A 34 -7.78 -2.35 -8.73
CA ALA A 34 -7.17 -1.46 -9.72
C ALA A 34 -7.06 -2.11 -11.11
N ALA A 35 -6.57 -3.35 -11.18
CA ALA A 35 -6.33 -4.07 -12.44
C ALA A 35 -7.63 -4.40 -13.20
N ASN A 36 -8.75 -4.55 -12.49
CA ASN A 36 -10.01 -5.00 -13.08
C ASN A 36 -11.05 -3.88 -13.26
N TYR A 37 -10.75 -2.64 -12.86
CA TYR A 37 -11.70 -1.52 -12.87
C TYR A 37 -12.37 -1.30 -14.22
N ASN A 38 -11.59 -1.02 -15.28
CA ASN A 38 -12.13 -0.69 -16.61
C ASN A 38 -12.98 -1.85 -17.16
N ARG A 39 -12.48 -3.07 -17.02
CA ARG A 39 -13.22 -4.26 -17.46
C ARG A 39 -14.53 -4.43 -16.71
N ALA A 40 -14.57 -4.11 -15.42
CA ALA A 40 -15.80 -4.20 -14.63
C ALA A 40 -16.82 -3.14 -15.06
N VAL A 41 -16.36 -1.93 -15.40
CA VAL A 41 -17.20 -0.87 -16.00
C VAL A 41 -17.83 -1.36 -17.31
N ASP A 42 -17.07 -2.06 -18.15
CA ASP A 42 -17.54 -2.56 -19.45
C ASP A 42 -18.39 -3.86 -19.37
N SER A 43 -18.34 -4.58 -18.26
CA SER A 43 -18.95 -5.92 -18.12
C SER A 43 -20.28 -5.91 -17.36
N HIS A 44 -21.13 -4.94 -17.60
CA HIS A 44 -22.35 -4.69 -16.83
C HIS A 44 -23.34 -5.87 -16.83
N GLY A 45 -23.98 -6.13 -15.69
CA GLY A 45 -24.96 -7.21 -15.46
C GLY A 45 -24.35 -8.61 -15.43
N THR A 46 -23.03 -8.74 -15.57
CA THR A 46 -22.37 -10.04 -15.66
C THR A 46 -21.94 -10.57 -14.29
N ARG A 47 -21.66 -11.88 -14.24
CA ARG A 47 -20.99 -12.50 -13.09
C ARG A 47 -19.63 -11.84 -12.77
N PHE A 48 -18.93 -11.31 -13.77
CA PHE A 48 -17.66 -10.62 -13.58
C PHE A 48 -17.85 -9.33 -12.77
N GLU A 49 -18.83 -8.50 -13.13
CA GLU A 49 -19.18 -7.28 -12.40
C GLU A 49 -19.55 -7.58 -10.94
N ASN A 50 -20.35 -8.63 -10.72
CA ASN A 50 -20.75 -9.06 -9.38
C ASN A 50 -19.52 -9.50 -8.55
N SER A 51 -18.59 -10.23 -9.16
CA SER A 51 -17.33 -10.60 -8.49
C SER A 51 -16.51 -9.37 -8.16
N TYR A 52 -16.37 -8.43 -9.10
CA TYR A 52 -15.63 -7.19 -8.88
C TYR A 52 -16.21 -6.37 -7.73
N ARG A 53 -17.55 -6.23 -7.64
CA ARG A 53 -18.22 -5.56 -6.51
C ARG A 53 -17.85 -6.20 -5.17
N GLN A 54 -17.76 -7.52 -5.09
CA GLN A 54 -17.32 -8.22 -3.87
C GLN A 54 -15.85 -7.90 -3.53
N HIS A 55 -14.97 -7.81 -4.52
CA HIS A 55 -13.58 -7.39 -4.29
C HIS A 55 -13.46 -5.96 -3.78
N VAL A 56 -14.27 -5.03 -4.30
CA VAL A 56 -14.32 -3.65 -3.80
C VAL A 56 -14.79 -3.62 -2.34
N ILE A 57 -15.84 -4.37 -1.99
CA ILE A 57 -16.32 -4.48 -0.60
C ILE A 57 -15.21 -5.04 0.30
N SER A 58 -14.56 -6.12 -0.11
CA SER A 58 -13.47 -6.73 0.65
C SER A 58 -12.29 -5.77 0.83
N MET A 59 -11.91 -5.02 -0.20
CA MET A 59 -10.87 -4.00 -0.13
C MET A 59 -11.23 -2.93 0.92
N CYS A 60 -12.47 -2.42 0.91
CA CYS A 60 -12.92 -1.43 1.90
C CYS A 60 -12.92 -1.97 3.33
N GLU A 61 -13.33 -3.22 3.56
CA GLU A 61 -13.28 -3.82 4.90
C GLU A 61 -11.85 -4.03 5.40
N LEU A 62 -10.94 -4.49 4.53
CA LEU A 62 -9.52 -4.61 4.85
C LEU A 62 -8.89 -3.23 5.14
N ALA A 63 -9.25 -2.20 4.37
CA ALA A 63 -8.79 -0.82 4.62
C ALA A 63 -9.13 -0.37 6.04
N LYS A 64 -10.33 -0.69 6.55
CA LYS A 64 -10.74 -0.36 7.93
C LYS A 64 -9.89 -1.09 8.96
N LYS A 65 -9.54 -2.35 8.74
CA LYS A 65 -8.67 -3.11 9.66
C LYS A 65 -7.27 -2.51 9.70
N VAL A 66 -6.66 -2.28 8.55
CA VAL A 66 -5.33 -1.68 8.43
C VAL A 66 -5.32 -0.27 9.03
N GLN A 67 -6.32 0.56 8.72
CA GLN A 67 -6.42 1.92 9.26
C GLN A 67 -6.50 1.95 10.78
N ARG A 68 -7.18 0.99 11.42
CA ARG A 68 -7.21 0.90 12.90
C ARG A 68 -5.82 0.71 13.49
N VAL A 69 -4.95 -0.05 12.82
CA VAL A 69 -3.57 -0.24 13.25
C VAL A 69 -2.73 1.01 12.98
N ILE A 70 -2.86 1.62 11.81
CA ILE A 70 -2.22 2.92 11.48
C ILE A 70 -2.54 3.98 12.53
N ASN A 71 -3.81 4.09 12.94
CA ASN A 71 -4.27 5.05 13.94
C ASN A 71 -3.69 4.74 15.33
N ARG A 72 -3.63 3.45 15.72
CA ARG A 72 -3.04 3.01 16.99
C ARG A 72 -1.56 3.34 17.08
N LEU A 73 -0.83 3.09 15.99
CA LEU A 73 0.60 3.40 15.87
C LEU A 73 0.86 4.89 15.64
N LYS A 74 -0.18 5.72 15.44
CA LYS A 74 -0.07 7.17 15.20
C LYS A 74 0.87 7.50 14.04
N LEU A 75 0.75 6.79 12.92
CA LEU A 75 1.65 6.95 11.76
C LEU A 75 1.39 8.21 10.91
N GLY A 76 0.31 8.93 11.21
CA GLY A 76 -0.08 10.18 10.54
C GLY A 76 -1.48 10.13 9.93
N ASP A 77 -2.19 11.26 10.01
CA ASP A 77 -3.57 11.42 9.49
C ASP A 77 -3.63 11.47 7.96
N ASP A 78 -2.50 11.62 7.29
CA ASP A 78 -2.39 11.64 5.83
C ASP A 78 -2.59 10.26 5.18
N LEU A 79 -2.36 9.19 5.93
CA LEU A 79 -2.68 7.83 5.53
C LEU A 79 -4.17 7.58 5.75
N ASN A 80 -4.98 7.87 4.73
CA ASN A 80 -6.44 7.70 4.76
C ASN A 80 -6.88 6.57 3.81
N LEU A 81 -6.50 5.33 4.13
CA LEU A 81 -6.77 4.16 3.29
C LEU A 81 -8.28 3.91 3.14
N VAL A 82 -9.04 4.16 4.21
CA VAL A 82 -10.50 4.02 4.21
C VAL A 82 -11.15 5.05 3.28
N GLY A 83 -10.79 6.33 3.44
CA GLY A 83 -11.37 7.41 2.61
C GLY A 83 -11.09 7.21 1.13
N ILE A 84 -9.87 6.83 0.77
CA ILE A 84 -9.49 6.56 -0.63
C ILE A 84 -10.26 5.34 -1.18
N SER A 85 -10.32 4.24 -0.42
CA SER A 85 -11.00 3.01 -0.85
C SER A 85 -12.51 3.22 -1.04
N GLU A 86 -13.16 3.93 -0.12
CA GLU A 86 -14.58 4.25 -0.20
C GLU A 86 -14.88 5.21 -1.35
N GLU A 87 -13.99 6.16 -1.65
CA GLU A 87 -14.15 7.05 -2.79
C GLU A 87 -14.02 6.30 -4.12
N ILE A 88 -13.06 5.37 -4.24
CA ILE A 88 -12.96 4.46 -5.39
C ILE A 88 -14.26 3.67 -5.59
N ARG A 89 -14.81 3.11 -4.50
CA ARG A 89 -16.09 2.40 -4.53
C ARG A 89 -17.23 3.30 -5.03
N ARG A 90 -17.31 4.54 -4.53
CA ARG A 90 -18.35 5.50 -4.93
C ARG A 90 -18.25 5.87 -6.40
N ILE A 91 -17.05 6.20 -6.90
CA ILE A 91 -16.81 6.50 -8.32
C ILE A 91 -17.27 5.33 -9.19
N TYR A 92 -16.94 4.09 -8.78
CA TYR A 92 -17.41 2.90 -9.48
C TYR A 92 -18.95 2.77 -9.47
N GLU A 93 -19.58 2.88 -8.30
CA GLU A 93 -21.05 2.77 -8.18
C GLU A 93 -21.80 3.82 -8.98
N GLU A 94 -21.26 5.05 -9.08
CA GLU A 94 -21.85 6.16 -9.84
C GLU A 94 -21.74 5.94 -11.34
N ASN A 95 -20.55 5.62 -11.85
CA ASN A 95 -20.33 5.27 -13.25
C ASN A 95 -21.26 4.13 -13.71
N ASN A 96 -21.61 3.25 -12.76
CA ASN A 96 -22.46 2.08 -12.98
C ASN A 96 -23.97 2.39 -12.87
N LYS A 97 -24.37 3.44 -12.12
CA LYS A 97 -25.76 3.93 -12.03
C LYS A 97 -26.18 4.71 -13.28
N ASP A 98 -25.29 5.53 -13.82
CA ASP A 98 -25.58 6.35 -15.00
C ASP A 98 -25.84 5.50 -16.26
N PHE A 99 -25.23 4.32 -16.33
CA PHE A 99 -25.50 3.33 -17.38
C PHE A 99 -26.93 2.74 -17.28
N LYS A 100 -27.40 2.40 -16.08
CA LYS A 100 -28.75 1.82 -15.87
C LYS A 100 -29.89 2.78 -16.18
N ALA A 101 -29.67 4.08 -16.05
CA ALA A 101 -30.73 5.08 -16.22
C ALA A 101 -30.96 5.49 -17.69
N ASN A 102 -30.10 5.06 -18.63
CA ASN A 102 -30.10 5.49 -20.04
C ASN A 102 -30.26 7.02 -20.22
N LYS A 103 -29.87 7.80 -19.20
CA LYS A 103 -29.97 9.25 -19.18
C LYS A 103 -28.66 9.77 -19.75
N ASN A 104 -28.78 10.51 -20.86
CA ASN A 104 -27.76 11.26 -21.56
C ASN A 104 -26.45 11.47 -20.78
N LYS A 105 -25.32 11.22 -21.46
CA LYS A 105 -23.91 11.53 -21.14
C LYS A 105 -23.60 12.98 -20.68
N LEU A 106 -24.62 13.80 -20.41
CA LEU A 106 -24.58 15.24 -20.17
C LEU A 106 -24.99 15.66 -18.76
N LYS A 107 -25.39 14.75 -17.85
CA LYS A 107 -25.43 15.10 -16.43
C LYS A 107 -24.02 15.04 -15.82
N LYS A 108 -23.23 16.08 -16.09
CA LYS A 108 -22.11 16.46 -15.23
C LYS A 108 -22.67 16.71 -13.83
N MET A 109 -22.56 15.74 -12.93
CA MET A 109 -22.76 16.03 -11.51
C MET A 109 -21.50 16.71 -10.97
N VAL A 110 -21.74 17.86 -10.36
CA VAL A 110 -20.75 18.73 -9.72
C VAL A 110 -20.19 18.04 -8.49
N GLY A 111 -18.87 17.92 -8.35
CA GLY A 111 -18.21 17.59 -7.09
C GLY A 111 -17.41 16.27 -7.00
N ARG A 112 -17.25 15.46 -8.07
CA ARG A 112 -16.53 14.15 -8.04
C ARG A 112 -15.80 13.80 -9.34
N SER A 113 -14.73 13.00 -9.21
CA SER A 113 -13.87 12.56 -10.33
C SER A 113 -14.49 11.44 -11.17
N LYS A 114 -14.29 11.49 -12.49
CA LYS A 114 -14.79 10.45 -13.43
C LYS A 114 -13.94 9.18 -13.47
N ASP A 115 -12.67 9.29 -13.13
CA ASP A 115 -11.67 8.23 -13.22
C ASP A 115 -10.92 8.10 -11.87
N PRO A 116 -10.94 6.92 -11.22
CA PRO A 116 -10.21 6.69 -9.97
C PRO A 116 -8.71 6.41 -10.16
N SER A 117 -8.16 6.46 -11.38
CA SER A 117 -6.74 6.22 -11.69
C SER A 117 -5.78 6.98 -10.77
N THR A 118 -6.02 8.27 -10.52
CA THR A 118 -5.19 9.08 -9.61
C THR A 118 -5.24 8.53 -8.19
N LEU A 119 -6.42 8.13 -7.70
CA LEU A 119 -6.62 7.57 -6.37
C LEU A 119 -5.92 6.21 -6.21
N PHE A 120 -5.98 5.33 -7.22
CA PHE A 120 -5.23 4.08 -7.21
C PHE A 120 -3.71 4.30 -7.11
N LYS A 121 -3.17 5.27 -7.85
CA LYS A 121 -1.74 5.61 -7.79
C LYS A 121 -1.33 6.14 -6.41
N ILE A 122 -2.18 6.94 -5.78
CA ILE A 122 -1.93 7.47 -4.44
C ILE A 122 -2.01 6.34 -3.41
N LEU A 123 -3.02 5.47 -3.50
CA LEU A 123 -3.16 4.32 -2.60
C LEU A 123 -1.95 3.38 -2.68
N ALA A 124 -1.50 3.06 -3.89
CA ALA A 124 -0.30 2.24 -4.11
C ALA A 124 0.98 2.92 -3.57
N MET A 125 1.05 4.26 -3.60
CA MET A 125 2.15 4.99 -2.99
C MET A 125 2.10 4.89 -1.45
N ASP A 126 0.93 5.01 -0.84
CA ASP A 126 0.77 4.88 0.61
C ASP A 126 1.11 3.46 1.11
N ILE A 127 0.69 2.42 0.37
CA ILE A 127 1.08 1.03 0.63
C ILE A 127 2.60 0.86 0.58
N ARG A 128 3.27 1.41 -0.45
CA ARG A 128 4.75 1.35 -0.53
C ARG A 128 5.44 2.08 0.62
N ASN A 129 4.89 3.22 1.05
CA ASN A 129 5.40 3.95 2.20
C ASN A 129 5.29 3.10 3.49
N LEU A 130 4.16 2.43 3.70
CA LEU A 130 3.96 1.49 4.82
C LEU A 130 4.96 0.33 4.77
N LYS A 131 5.18 -0.29 3.60
CA LYS A 131 6.19 -1.35 3.43
C LYS A 131 7.60 -0.88 3.77
N THR A 132 7.96 0.34 3.37
CA THR A 132 9.27 0.95 3.67
C THR A 132 9.48 1.11 5.19
N MET A 133 8.40 1.36 5.93
CA MET A 133 8.42 1.42 7.41
C MET A 133 8.43 0.04 8.07
N ARG A 134 8.45 -1.07 7.30
CA ARG A 134 8.22 -2.44 7.78
C ARG A 134 6.93 -2.56 8.60
N PHE A 135 5.89 -1.88 8.13
CA PHE A 135 4.57 -1.92 8.77
C PHE A 135 3.97 -3.33 8.69
N THR A 136 3.41 -3.78 9.81
CA THR A 136 2.62 -5.01 9.89
C THR A 136 1.36 -4.76 10.72
N THR A 137 0.33 -5.59 10.53
CA THR A 137 -0.84 -5.64 11.43
C THR A 137 -0.79 -6.81 12.41
N GLU A 138 0.20 -7.70 12.28
CA GLU A 138 0.43 -8.82 13.19
C GLU A 138 0.65 -8.36 14.64
N ASN A 139 0.17 -9.15 15.61
CA ASN A 139 0.35 -8.89 17.05
C ASN A 139 -0.07 -7.49 17.52
N GLY A 140 -1.07 -6.90 16.85
CA GLY A 140 -1.55 -5.54 17.16
C GLY A 140 -0.82 -4.42 16.40
N GLY A 141 0.11 -4.81 15.52
CA GLY A 141 0.81 -3.99 14.55
C GLY A 141 2.11 -3.41 15.06
N SER A 142 3.05 -3.23 14.12
CA SER A 142 4.37 -2.68 14.40
C SER A 142 4.92 -1.93 13.19
N ILE A 143 5.95 -1.12 13.43
CA ILE A 143 6.83 -0.57 12.40
C ILE A 143 8.28 -0.84 12.83
N LYS A 144 9.25 -0.55 11.95
CA LYS A 144 10.66 -0.62 12.30
C LYS A 144 10.95 0.22 13.55
N GLU A 145 11.52 -0.39 14.59
CA GLU A 145 11.77 0.21 15.91
C GLU A 145 12.49 1.57 15.83
N SER A 146 13.51 1.67 14.97
CA SER A 146 14.27 2.92 14.74
C SER A 146 13.44 4.09 14.20
N LEU A 147 12.21 3.83 13.74
CA LEU A 147 11.29 4.83 13.20
C LEU A 147 10.21 5.23 14.21
N GLU A 148 10.05 4.49 15.31
CA GLU A 148 9.01 4.76 16.30
C GLU A 148 9.16 6.16 16.89
N THR A 149 10.34 6.55 17.31
CA THR A 149 10.53 7.87 17.93
C THR A 149 10.52 9.02 16.92
N LYS A 150 10.36 8.74 15.62
CA LYS A 150 10.40 9.71 14.50
C LYS A 150 9.11 9.79 13.69
N ARG A 151 7.99 9.27 14.19
CA ARG A 151 6.73 9.12 13.43
C ARG A 151 6.22 10.42 12.82
N ARG A 152 6.19 11.53 13.58
CA ARG A 152 5.75 12.85 13.07
C ARG A 152 6.67 13.37 11.96
N LEU A 153 7.98 13.18 12.11
CA LEU A 153 8.95 13.59 11.09
C LEU A 153 8.75 12.80 9.80
N ILE A 154 8.52 11.49 9.91
CA ILE A 154 8.25 10.60 8.77
C ILE A 154 6.93 10.98 8.09
N ALA A 155 5.88 11.26 8.85
CA ALA A 155 4.61 11.71 8.30
C ALA A 155 4.76 13.04 7.55
N TYR A 156 5.49 14.00 8.11
CA TYR A 156 5.78 15.28 7.46
C TYR A 156 6.54 15.08 6.13
N ASP A 157 7.64 14.31 6.14
CA ASP A 157 8.44 14.03 4.93
C ASP A 157 7.61 13.29 3.85
N ARG A 158 6.77 12.33 4.26
CA ARG A 158 5.88 11.60 3.36
C ARG A 158 4.88 12.53 2.66
N ILE A 159 4.26 13.46 3.40
CA ILE A 159 3.31 14.41 2.82
C ILE A 159 4.04 15.43 1.94
N LEU A 160 5.25 15.86 2.31
CA LEU A 160 6.06 16.75 1.49
C LEU A 160 6.44 16.10 0.14
N LYS A 161 6.83 14.82 0.15
CA LYS A 161 7.07 14.04 -1.06
C LYS A 161 5.81 13.91 -1.92
N PHE A 162 4.65 13.72 -1.30
CA PHE A 162 3.35 13.76 -1.99
C PHE A 162 3.12 15.12 -2.66
N PHE A 163 3.31 16.23 -1.94
CA PHE A 163 3.20 17.58 -2.50
C PHE A 163 4.09 17.75 -3.73
N MET A 164 5.38 17.43 -3.60
CA MET A 164 6.35 17.56 -4.69
C MET A 164 5.95 16.78 -5.94
N LYS A 165 5.42 15.57 -5.75
CA LYS A 165 4.98 14.70 -6.84
C LYS A 165 3.70 15.18 -7.51
N TYR A 166 2.76 15.72 -6.74
CA TYR A 166 1.38 15.95 -7.22
C TYR A 166 1.00 17.43 -7.41
N GLN A 167 1.81 18.40 -6.94
CA GLN A 167 1.49 19.83 -7.07
C GLN A 167 1.23 20.29 -8.51
N ALA A 168 1.98 19.75 -9.48
CA ALA A 168 1.82 20.11 -10.88
C ALA A 168 0.53 19.50 -11.47
N SER A 169 0.18 18.28 -11.06
CA SER A 169 -1.07 17.62 -11.43
C SER A 169 -2.27 18.35 -10.85
N TYR A 170 -2.21 18.76 -9.57
CA TYR A 170 -3.26 19.55 -8.93
C TYR A 170 -3.59 20.83 -9.71
N ARG A 171 -2.57 21.59 -10.14
CA ARG A 171 -2.78 22.82 -10.93
C ARG A 171 -3.44 22.58 -12.30
N LYS A 172 -3.42 21.35 -12.81
CA LYS A 172 -4.03 20.95 -14.09
C LYS A 172 -5.37 20.22 -13.92
N ALA A 173 -5.67 19.73 -12.73
CA ALA A 173 -6.78 18.83 -12.43
C ALA A 173 -8.11 19.58 -12.28
N LYS A 174 -8.69 20.04 -13.39
CA LYS A 174 -9.96 20.80 -13.36
C LYS A 174 -11.23 19.98 -13.14
N ASP A 175 -11.16 18.67 -13.37
CA ASP A 175 -12.31 17.75 -13.35
C ASP A 175 -12.06 16.52 -12.44
N ASP A 176 -11.11 16.61 -11.50
CA ASP A 176 -10.71 15.52 -10.59
C ASP A 176 -10.91 15.96 -9.12
N ASP A 177 -12.17 16.26 -8.76
CA ASP A 177 -12.55 16.81 -7.45
C ASP A 177 -12.13 15.91 -6.27
N SER A 178 -12.19 14.58 -6.44
CA SER A 178 -11.79 13.62 -5.41
C SER A 178 -10.29 13.69 -5.13
N PHE A 179 -9.45 13.84 -6.16
CA PHE A 179 -8.01 14.08 -6.00
C PHE A 179 -7.74 15.46 -5.40
N MET A 180 -8.40 16.52 -5.86
CA MET A 180 -8.21 17.86 -5.32
C MET A 180 -8.51 17.90 -3.82
N LYS A 181 -9.63 17.31 -3.40
CA LYS A 181 -10.00 17.20 -2.00
C LYS A 181 -8.95 16.44 -1.17
N LEU A 182 -8.49 15.29 -1.65
CA LEU A 182 -7.46 14.51 -0.97
C LEU A 182 -6.13 15.27 -0.87
N PHE A 183 -5.78 16.03 -1.91
CA PHE A 183 -4.58 16.86 -1.91
C PHE A 183 -4.67 17.96 -0.84
N ASP A 184 -5.80 18.68 -0.77
CA ASP A 184 -6.01 19.76 0.20
C ASP A 184 -6.10 19.23 1.64
N GLU A 185 -6.69 18.05 1.86
CA GLU A 185 -6.65 17.35 3.15
C GLU A 185 -5.21 17.07 3.59
N ARG A 186 -4.36 16.58 2.68
CA ARG A 186 -2.94 16.35 2.98
C ARG A 186 -2.17 17.64 3.22
N MET A 187 -2.44 18.72 2.49
CA MET A 187 -1.78 20.02 2.75
C MET A 187 -2.19 20.60 4.11
N THR A 188 -3.43 20.40 4.51
CA THR A 188 -3.91 20.73 5.86
C THR A 188 -3.18 19.92 6.93
N ALA A 189 -2.98 18.61 6.71
CA ALA A 189 -2.20 17.76 7.61
C ALA A 189 -0.72 18.18 7.67
N LEU A 190 -0.11 18.54 6.52
CA LEU A 190 1.26 19.04 6.45
C LEU A 190 1.46 20.28 7.30
N LYS A 191 0.55 21.26 7.18
CA LYS A 191 0.57 22.49 7.96
C LYS A 191 0.50 22.19 9.46
N LYS A 192 -0.47 21.37 9.89
CA LYS A 192 -0.62 20.97 11.30
C LYS A 192 0.63 20.27 11.85
N LEU A 193 1.27 19.42 11.05
CA LEU A 193 2.53 18.77 11.44
C LEU A 193 3.68 19.77 11.52
N GLY A 194 3.78 20.73 10.59
CA GLY A 194 4.75 21.82 10.63
C GLY A 194 4.61 22.67 11.91
N ASP A 195 3.39 23.04 12.27
CA ASP A 195 3.07 23.75 13.52
C ASP A 195 3.50 22.93 14.75
N ALA A 196 3.12 21.64 14.80
CA ALA A 196 3.43 20.77 15.92
C ALA A 196 4.93 20.53 16.10
N LEU A 197 5.67 20.33 15.00
CA LEU A 197 7.13 20.19 15.01
C LEU A 197 7.80 21.50 15.46
N GLY A 198 7.33 22.64 14.96
CA GLY A 198 7.83 23.96 15.36
C GLY A 198 7.64 24.26 16.85
N ILE A 199 6.50 23.85 17.44
CA ILE A 199 6.26 23.96 18.89
C ILE A 199 7.18 23.02 19.67
N TYR A 200 7.24 21.75 19.24
CA TYR A 200 8.01 20.71 19.93
C TYR A 200 9.50 21.05 20.02
N MET A 201 10.06 21.59 18.94
CA MET A 201 11.46 21.97 18.88
C MET A 201 11.78 23.17 19.76
N ARG A 202 10.92 24.19 19.79
CA ARG A 202 11.07 25.34 20.70
C ARG A 202 11.03 24.90 22.16
N ALA A 203 10.18 23.94 22.50
CA ALA A 203 10.07 23.43 23.87
C ALA A 203 11.31 22.65 24.33
N ARG A 204 11.91 21.82 23.47
CA ARG A 204 13.10 21.02 23.82
C ARG A 204 14.42 21.77 23.71
N ASN A 205 14.48 22.84 22.94
CA ASN A 205 15.72 23.56 22.67
C ASN A 205 15.50 25.09 22.57
N PRO A 206 15.05 25.76 23.67
CA PRO A 206 14.68 27.17 23.65
C PRO A 206 15.84 28.13 23.31
N ASN A 207 17.09 27.68 23.51
CA ASN A 207 18.30 28.44 23.20
C ASN A 207 18.98 28.02 21.89
N ALA A 208 18.51 26.95 21.24
CA ALA A 208 19.03 26.58 19.93
C ALA A 208 18.48 27.58 18.92
N ARG A 209 19.35 28.39 18.32
CA ARG A 209 19.04 29.11 17.08
C ARG A 209 18.88 28.07 15.97
N THR A 210 17.72 27.42 15.90
CA THR A 210 17.36 26.65 14.71
C THR A 210 17.36 27.60 13.54
N ARG A 211 18.29 27.41 12.59
CA ARG A 211 18.44 28.28 11.42
C ARG A 211 17.17 28.33 10.57
N VAL A 212 16.33 27.30 10.64
CA VAL A 212 15.11 27.14 9.87
C VAL A 212 13.91 26.97 10.80
N ASN A 213 12.88 27.79 10.58
CA ASN A 213 11.60 27.67 11.27
C ASN A 213 10.63 26.86 10.39
N ILE A 214 10.55 25.55 10.61
CA ILE A 214 9.70 24.64 9.82
C ILE A 214 8.25 25.09 9.71
N GLN A 215 7.70 25.70 10.77
CA GLN A 215 6.34 26.24 10.74
C GLN A 215 6.24 27.36 9.71
N ALA A 216 7.11 28.36 9.81
CA ALA A 216 7.11 29.50 8.90
C ALA A 216 7.38 29.09 7.44
N GLU A 217 8.34 28.18 7.22
CA GLU A 217 8.64 27.71 5.87
C GLU A 217 7.48 26.91 5.26
N THR A 218 6.80 26.07 6.06
CA THR A 218 5.61 25.33 5.59
C THR A 218 4.50 26.29 5.19
N ASP A 219 4.26 27.32 5.99
CA ASP A 219 3.26 28.35 5.71
C ASP A 219 3.61 29.15 4.44
N SER A 220 4.86 29.60 4.31
CA SER A 220 5.32 30.33 3.12
C SER A 220 5.21 29.48 1.85
N MET A 221 5.58 28.19 1.92
CA MET A 221 5.47 27.25 0.80
C MET A 221 4.00 27.08 0.36
N LEU A 222 3.10 26.75 1.29
CA LEU A 222 1.69 26.49 0.99
C LEU A 222 0.98 27.76 0.50
N LYS A 223 1.23 28.90 1.14
CA LYS A 223 0.67 30.20 0.71
C LYS A 223 1.09 30.51 -0.73
N SER A 224 2.37 30.39 -1.02
CA SER A 224 2.90 30.66 -2.36
C SER A 224 2.33 29.68 -3.40
N PHE A 225 2.17 28.40 -3.05
CA PHE A 225 1.53 27.41 -3.93
C PHE A 225 0.09 27.79 -4.30
N TYR A 226 -0.75 28.13 -3.31
CA TYR A 226 -2.15 28.49 -3.57
C TYR A 226 -2.28 29.83 -4.32
N GLU A 227 -1.43 30.82 -4.02
CA GLU A 227 -1.34 32.08 -4.78
C GLU A 227 -0.99 31.82 -6.27
N LEU A 228 -0.03 30.93 -6.53
CA LEU A 228 0.32 30.52 -7.90
C LEU A 228 -0.85 29.83 -8.60
N HIS A 229 -1.51 28.89 -7.93
CA HIS A 229 -2.65 28.18 -8.49
C HIS A 229 -3.78 29.14 -8.87
N GLU A 230 -4.15 30.06 -7.98
CA GLU A 230 -5.18 31.08 -8.27
C GLU A 230 -4.81 31.98 -9.45
N SER A 231 -3.55 32.43 -9.52
CA SER A 231 -3.07 33.29 -10.61
C SER A 231 -3.18 32.61 -11.98
N GLN A 232 -2.89 31.31 -12.04
CA GLN A 232 -2.99 30.50 -13.26
C GLN A 232 -4.44 30.28 -13.68
N GLN A 233 -5.37 30.10 -12.73
CA GLN A 233 -6.80 29.95 -13.05
C GLN A 233 -7.41 31.23 -13.62
N LYS A 234 -7.01 32.40 -13.09
CA LYS A 234 -7.56 33.70 -13.51
C LYS A 234 -7.10 34.14 -14.91
N LYS A 235 -6.21 33.39 -15.58
CA LYS A 235 -5.64 33.65 -16.94
C LYS A 235 -5.16 35.09 -17.16
N LYS A 236 -4.94 35.84 -16.09
CA LYS A 236 -4.68 37.26 -16.09
C LYS A 236 -3.74 37.51 -14.92
N THR A 237 -2.77 38.38 -15.18
CA THR A 237 -1.82 39.00 -14.25
C THR A 237 -0.48 38.26 -14.02
N TYR A 238 0.60 38.88 -14.49
CA TYR A 238 1.99 38.61 -14.10
C TYR A 238 2.29 39.02 -12.64
N THR A 239 1.35 39.72 -11.98
CA THR A 239 1.48 40.30 -10.64
C THR A 239 0.31 39.91 -9.73
N VAL A 240 0.62 39.58 -8.48
CA VAL A 240 -0.34 39.26 -7.41
C VAL A 240 -0.24 40.36 -6.34
N LYS A 241 -1.37 40.82 -5.81
CA LYS A 241 -1.40 41.81 -4.73
C LYS A 241 -1.16 41.11 -3.39
N ARG A 242 -0.10 41.50 -2.67
CA ARG A 242 0.14 41.14 -1.26
C ARG A 242 -0.07 42.38 -0.39
N ALA A 243 -0.32 42.19 0.90
CA ALA A 243 -0.49 43.29 1.85
C ALA A 243 0.76 44.21 1.81
N GLY A 244 0.63 45.39 1.19
CA GLY A 244 1.71 46.37 1.03
C GLY A 244 2.41 46.43 -0.33
N GLY A 245 2.07 45.62 -1.34
CA GLY A 245 2.69 45.73 -2.68
C GLY A 245 2.23 44.71 -3.74
N SER A 246 2.72 44.87 -4.98
CA SER A 246 2.53 43.88 -6.07
C SER A 246 3.76 42.98 -6.22
N THR A 247 3.58 41.66 -6.19
CA THR A 247 4.66 40.67 -6.35
C THR A 247 4.48 39.90 -7.66
N THR A 248 5.54 39.54 -8.37
CA THR A 248 5.42 38.80 -9.64
C THR A 248 5.18 37.31 -9.41
N VAL A 249 4.56 36.63 -10.38
CA VAL A 249 4.38 35.16 -10.37
C VAL A 249 5.74 34.44 -10.23
N ASN A 250 6.79 34.95 -10.88
CA ASN A 250 8.15 34.41 -10.76
C ASN A 250 8.69 34.55 -9.33
N ALA A 251 8.49 35.70 -8.68
CA ALA A 251 8.91 35.89 -7.30
C ALA A 251 8.17 34.97 -6.32
N ILE A 252 6.87 34.71 -6.53
CA ILE A 252 6.10 33.76 -5.71
C ILE A 252 6.58 32.32 -5.95
N SER A 253 6.92 31.96 -7.18
CA SER A 253 7.52 30.66 -7.50
C SER A 253 8.88 30.49 -6.83
N SER A 254 9.73 31.52 -6.87
CA SER A 254 11.03 31.51 -6.18
C SER A 254 10.88 31.39 -4.66
N GLU A 255 9.91 32.09 -4.06
CA GLU A 255 9.60 32.00 -2.63
C GLU A 255 9.19 30.57 -2.23
N MET A 256 8.29 29.94 -3.02
CA MET A 256 7.87 28.56 -2.80
C MET A 256 9.07 27.59 -2.87
N HIS A 257 9.95 27.77 -3.86
CA HIS A 257 11.14 26.92 -4.02
C HIS A 257 12.17 27.13 -2.91
N PHE A 258 12.36 28.37 -2.48
CA PHE A 258 13.25 28.72 -1.37
C PHE A 258 12.77 28.08 -0.06
N ALA A 259 11.47 28.23 0.25
CA ALA A 259 10.88 27.59 1.43
C ALA A 259 11.01 26.05 1.38
N LEU A 260 10.75 25.44 0.21
CA LEU A 260 10.91 24.00 0.02
C LEU A 260 12.37 23.54 0.22
N GLN A 261 13.35 24.33 -0.24
CA GLN A 261 14.78 24.05 -0.05
C GLN A 261 15.15 24.10 1.44
N ASN A 262 14.68 25.12 2.17
CA ASN A 262 14.91 25.24 3.61
C ASN A 262 14.29 24.08 4.38
N ILE A 263 13.05 23.70 4.06
CA ILE A 263 12.40 22.52 4.66
C ILE A 263 13.23 21.26 4.43
N ARG A 264 13.72 21.04 3.22
CA ARG A 264 14.48 19.82 2.89
C ARG A 264 15.84 19.78 3.59
N ALA A 265 16.55 20.91 3.64
CA ALA A 265 17.79 21.02 4.41
C ALA A 265 17.54 20.68 5.90
N PHE A 266 16.45 21.21 6.45
CA PHE A 266 16.07 20.98 7.84
C PHE A 266 15.69 19.52 8.13
N LEU A 267 14.96 18.85 7.23
CA LEU A 267 14.64 17.43 7.39
C LEU A 267 15.89 16.55 7.41
N ILE A 268 16.90 16.89 6.60
CA ILE A 268 18.21 16.20 6.59
C ILE A 268 18.93 16.42 7.93
N GLU A 269 18.98 17.66 8.41
CA GLU A 269 19.60 17.99 9.71
C GLU A 269 18.93 17.22 10.86
N LEU A 270 17.60 17.20 10.92
CA LEU A 270 16.87 16.48 11.97
C LEU A 270 17.09 14.97 11.91
N ASN A 271 17.15 14.40 10.70
CA ASN A 271 17.38 12.97 10.56
C ASN A 271 18.80 12.59 11.00
N ASN A 272 19.81 13.38 10.62
CA ASN A 272 21.21 13.18 11.00
C ASN A 272 21.45 13.39 12.50
N ALA A 273 20.74 14.33 13.13
CA ALA A 273 20.83 14.59 14.56
C ALA A 273 20.16 13.52 15.44
N GLY A 274 19.51 12.51 14.84
CA GLY A 274 18.78 11.49 15.59
C GLY A 274 17.57 12.06 16.35
N PHE A 275 17.01 13.18 15.91
CA PHE A 275 15.98 13.90 16.66
C PHE A 275 14.71 13.08 16.82
N GLU A 276 14.32 12.85 18.07
CA GLU A 276 13.10 12.12 18.43
C GLU A 276 11.93 13.10 18.56
N THR A 277 10.88 12.88 17.76
CA THR A 277 9.65 13.67 17.73
C THR A 277 8.51 13.08 18.55
N ASP A 278 8.61 11.81 18.92
CA ASP A 278 7.52 11.06 19.54
C ASP A 278 8.02 10.17 20.67
N PRO A 279 7.22 10.00 21.74
CA PRO A 279 7.54 9.00 22.76
C PRO A 279 7.47 7.58 22.16
N PRO A 280 8.29 6.63 22.67
CA PRO A 280 8.18 5.21 22.33
C PRO A 280 6.75 4.69 22.51
N LEU A 281 6.32 3.74 21.69
CA LEU A 281 4.96 3.18 21.78
C LEU A 281 4.79 2.26 22.99
N SER A 282 5.89 1.78 23.58
CA SER A 282 5.89 0.93 24.77
C SER A 282 6.61 1.59 25.96
N SER A 283 5.90 1.66 27.09
CA SER A 283 6.51 1.75 28.42
C SER A 283 6.48 0.35 29.04
N SER A 284 7.31 -0.56 28.54
CA SER A 284 7.51 -1.85 29.18
C SER A 284 8.98 -2.19 29.10
N GLY A 285 9.66 -2.06 30.24
CA GLY A 285 11.09 -2.27 30.34
C GLY A 285 11.50 -3.64 29.84
N LYS A 286 12.48 -3.66 28.95
CA LYS A 286 13.59 -4.61 28.97
C LYS A 286 14.81 -3.90 28.39
N LYS A 287 15.84 -3.82 29.23
CA LYS A 287 17.19 -3.36 28.91
C LYS A 287 17.77 -4.16 27.76
N GLU A 288 18.47 -3.45 26.91
CA GLU A 288 19.73 -3.77 26.23
C GLU A 288 20.04 -5.25 25.93
N SER A 289 20.24 -5.52 24.65
CA SER A 289 21.56 -6.00 24.21
C SER A 289 21.77 -5.53 22.77
N SER A 290 22.68 -4.57 22.64
CA SER A 290 23.39 -4.30 21.40
C SER A 290 24.22 -5.54 21.05
N GLU A 291 23.98 -6.12 19.88
CA GLU A 291 25.04 -6.83 19.17
C GLU A 291 24.86 -6.60 17.67
N SER A 292 25.67 -5.68 17.18
CA SER A 292 26.09 -5.58 15.80
C SER A 292 26.71 -6.91 15.33
N ALA A 293 26.10 -7.54 14.33
CA ALA A 293 26.75 -8.59 13.56
C ALA A 293 26.44 -8.38 12.06
N GLU A 294 27.37 -7.66 11.45
CA GLU A 294 27.97 -7.84 10.13
C GLU A 294 27.20 -8.56 9.02
N ALA A 295 27.14 -7.85 7.89
CA ALA A 295 26.89 -8.39 6.58
C ALA A 295 27.90 -9.52 6.26
N SER A 296 27.43 -10.76 6.26
CA SER A 296 28.17 -11.89 5.69
C SER A 296 27.33 -12.59 4.62
N SER A 297 27.90 -12.62 3.41
CA SER A 297 27.72 -13.62 2.34
C SER A 297 26.35 -14.33 2.25
N SER A 298 25.52 -13.91 1.30
CA SER A 298 24.18 -14.46 1.04
C SER A 298 24.13 -15.88 0.47
N ASP A 299 25.25 -16.60 0.35
CA ASP A 299 25.28 -17.87 -0.38
C ASP A 299 25.05 -19.13 0.47
N ASN A 300 25.20 -19.05 1.80
CA ASN A 300 25.05 -20.23 2.69
C ASN A 300 23.85 -20.18 3.65
N ARG A 301 22.96 -19.17 3.51
CA ARG A 301 21.81 -18.97 4.41
C ARG A 301 20.93 -20.21 4.59
N TYR A 302 20.69 -20.95 3.52
CA TYR A 302 19.80 -22.13 3.53
C TYR A 302 20.51 -23.43 3.90
N GLU A 303 21.85 -23.45 3.92
CA GLU A 303 22.62 -24.65 4.26
C GLU A 303 22.71 -24.86 5.77
N ASN A 304 22.54 -23.78 6.53
CA ASN A 304 22.57 -23.79 7.99
C ASN A 304 21.18 -23.90 8.63
N MET A 305 20.10 -23.94 7.84
CA MET A 305 18.73 -24.06 8.34
C MET A 305 18.36 -25.52 8.61
N SER A 306 17.65 -25.75 9.71
CA SER A 306 17.04 -27.04 10.01
C SER A 306 15.97 -27.42 8.98
N TYR A 307 15.64 -28.71 8.90
CA TYR A 307 14.58 -29.20 8.00
C TYR A 307 13.22 -28.52 8.24
N ALA A 308 12.91 -28.22 9.51
CA ALA A 308 11.68 -27.54 9.90
C ALA A 308 11.67 -26.09 9.40
N GLU A 309 12.78 -25.37 9.56
CA GLU A 309 12.93 -23.98 9.08
C GLU A 309 12.87 -23.90 7.56
N LEU A 310 13.53 -24.83 6.85
CA LEU A 310 13.47 -24.93 5.39
C LEU A 310 12.04 -25.20 4.89
N THR A 311 11.30 -26.04 5.60
CA THR A 311 9.90 -26.34 5.27
C THR A 311 9.01 -25.11 5.48
N ALA A 312 9.18 -24.41 6.60
CA ALA A 312 8.43 -23.19 6.91
C ALA A 312 8.71 -22.06 5.91
N GLU A 313 9.99 -21.84 5.58
CA GLU A 313 10.39 -20.81 4.61
C GLU A 313 9.87 -21.15 3.20
N LEU A 314 9.94 -22.41 2.76
CA LEU A 314 9.38 -22.81 1.46
C LEU A 314 7.86 -22.66 1.42
N ALA A 315 7.15 -23.00 2.50
CA ALA A 315 5.71 -22.78 2.62
C ALA A 315 5.36 -21.28 2.57
N LYS A 316 6.14 -20.44 3.25
CA LYS A 316 6.01 -18.98 3.21
C LYS A 316 6.18 -18.46 1.78
N ARG A 317 7.24 -18.84 1.06
CA ARG A 317 7.48 -18.41 -0.34
C ARG A 317 6.39 -18.88 -1.28
N ARG A 318 5.87 -20.11 -1.11
CA ARG A 318 4.72 -20.60 -1.89
C ARG A 318 3.47 -19.76 -1.65
N LYS A 319 3.22 -19.37 -0.40
CA LYS A 319 2.10 -18.51 -0.03
C LYS A 319 2.25 -17.11 -0.64
N GLU A 320 3.45 -16.53 -0.61
CA GLU A 320 3.76 -15.26 -1.26
C GLU A 320 3.46 -15.32 -2.76
N ILE A 321 3.95 -16.34 -3.47
CA ILE A 321 3.71 -16.51 -4.92
C ILE A 321 2.21 -16.76 -5.21
N TYR A 322 1.54 -17.54 -4.36
CA TYR A 322 0.11 -17.78 -4.49
C TYR A 322 -0.71 -16.50 -4.31
N ARG A 323 -0.30 -15.63 -3.39
CA ARG A 323 -0.90 -14.31 -3.14
C ARG A 323 -0.50 -13.25 -4.16
N SER A 324 0.66 -13.36 -4.79
CA SER A 324 1.06 -12.40 -5.82
C SER A 324 0.22 -12.52 -7.09
N ASN A 325 -0.54 -13.61 -7.27
CA ASN A 325 -1.53 -13.70 -8.35
C ASN A 325 -2.64 -12.66 -8.15
N THR A 326 -2.69 -11.69 -9.06
CA THR A 326 -3.69 -10.60 -9.10
C THR A 326 -4.82 -10.87 -10.12
N SER A 327 -4.73 -11.97 -10.87
CA SER A 327 -5.71 -12.33 -11.90
C SER A 327 -6.95 -12.98 -11.30
N MET A 328 -8.10 -12.43 -11.66
CA MET A 328 -9.43 -12.92 -11.27
C MET A 328 -9.92 -14.11 -12.10
N ASP A 329 -9.46 -14.20 -13.34
CA ASP A 329 -9.90 -15.20 -14.34
C ASP A 329 -9.07 -16.48 -14.34
N GLY A 330 -8.00 -16.52 -13.55
CA GLY A 330 -7.04 -17.63 -13.53
C GLY A 330 -5.76 -17.28 -12.80
N PHE A 331 -4.78 -18.15 -12.90
CA PHE A 331 -3.43 -17.88 -12.44
C PHE A 331 -2.64 -17.20 -13.58
N ASP A 332 -2.07 -16.03 -13.33
CA ASP A 332 -1.21 -15.35 -14.31
C ASP A 332 0.01 -16.22 -14.65
N ARG A 333 0.53 -16.07 -15.88
CA ARG A 333 1.56 -16.96 -16.42
C ARG A 333 2.86 -16.90 -15.61
N GLU A 334 3.19 -15.73 -15.08
CA GLU A 334 4.41 -15.49 -14.31
C GLU A 334 4.30 -16.11 -12.92
N ALA A 335 3.24 -15.82 -12.16
CA ALA A 335 3.05 -16.48 -10.87
C ALA A 335 2.88 -17.99 -11.05
N LEU A 336 2.24 -18.47 -12.12
CA LEU A 336 2.10 -19.91 -12.40
C LEU A 336 3.48 -20.55 -12.55
N SER A 337 4.33 -19.94 -13.38
CA SER A 337 5.70 -20.42 -13.59
C SER A 337 6.49 -20.44 -12.27
N ALA A 338 6.42 -19.36 -11.50
CA ALA A 338 7.08 -19.24 -10.20
C ALA A 338 6.56 -20.30 -9.22
N TYR A 339 5.24 -20.50 -9.15
CA TYR A 339 4.60 -21.44 -8.23
C TYR A 339 4.99 -22.88 -8.57
N LEU A 340 4.92 -23.26 -9.85
CA LEU A 340 5.36 -24.57 -10.34
C LEU A 340 6.87 -24.78 -10.12
N GLY A 341 7.66 -23.71 -10.17
CA GLY A 341 9.09 -23.71 -9.84
C GLY A 341 9.38 -24.11 -8.39
N THR A 342 8.43 -23.94 -7.48
CA THR A 342 8.59 -24.35 -6.06
C THR A 342 8.31 -25.82 -5.81
N LEU A 343 7.72 -26.54 -6.77
CA LEU A 343 7.21 -27.89 -6.56
C LEU A 343 8.28 -28.96 -6.79
N SER A 344 8.23 -30.03 -6.00
CA SER A 344 8.96 -31.26 -6.30
C SER A 344 8.40 -31.96 -7.55
N ARG A 345 9.14 -32.93 -8.10
CA ARG A 345 8.70 -33.71 -9.26
C ARG A 345 7.37 -34.43 -9.00
N GLU A 346 7.19 -34.95 -7.78
CA GLU A 346 5.95 -35.63 -7.38
C GLU A 346 4.79 -34.65 -7.20
N GLN A 347 5.04 -33.49 -6.58
CA GLN A 347 4.03 -32.44 -6.40
C GLN A 347 3.58 -31.89 -7.77
N ARG A 348 4.49 -31.78 -8.74
CA ARG A 348 4.16 -31.40 -10.11
C ARG A 348 3.35 -32.47 -10.86
N ARG A 349 3.57 -33.76 -10.57
CA ARG A 349 2.70 -34.84 -11.08
C ARG A 349 1.30 -34.74 -10.49
N LYS A 350 1.16 -34.47 -9.17
CA LYS A 350 -0.15 -34.21 -8.53
C LYS A 350 -0.85 -33.01 -9.18
N TYR A 351 -0.15 -31.89 -9.38
CA TYR A 351 -0.67 -30.73 -10.10
C TYR A 351 -1.25 -31.10 -11.48
N ASN A 352 -0.46 -31.79 -12.32
CA ASN A 352 -0.89 -32.15 -13.67
C ASN A 352 -2.10 -33.10 -13.65
N LYS A 353 -2.18 -34.00 -12.65
CA LYS A 353 -3.34 -34.85 -12.44
C LYS A 353 -4.59 -34.01 -12.14
N TYR A 354 -4.52 -33.09 -11.18
CA TYR A 354 -5.65 -32.20 -10.87
C TYR A 354 -6.04 -31.31 -12.05
N LEU A 355 -5.05 -30.78 -12.77
CA LEU A 355 -5.31 -29.98 -13.96
C LEU A 355 -6.11 -30.78 -15.00
N LYS A 356 -5.69 -32.03 -15.27
CA LYS A 356 -6.41 -32.91 -16.20
C LYS A 356 -7.82 -33.22 -15.71
N GLU A 357 -7.98 -33.57 -14.42
CA GLU A 357 -9.30 -33.85 -13.83
C GLU A 357 -10.27 -32.66 -13.99
N TYR A 358 -9.79 -31.43 -13.76
CA TYR A 358 -10.63 -30.24 -13.95
C TYR A 358 -10.92 -29.93 -15.42
N LEU A 359 -9.96 -30.14 -16.33
CA LEU A 359 -10.19 -29.99 -17.77
C LEU A 359 -11.21 -31.01 -18.29
N ASP A 360 -11.08 -32.28 -17.90
CA ASP A 360 -12.00 -33.36 -18.25
C ASP A 360 -13.41 -33.12 -17.67
N SER A 361 -13.50 -32.37 -16.55
CA SER A 361 -14.75 -31.91 -15.95
C SER A 361 -15.38 -30.67 -16.63
N GLY A 362 -14.83 -30.22 -17.76
CA GLY A 362 -15.39 -29.13 -18.56
C GLY A 362 -14.98 -27.71 -18.13
N TYR A 363 -13.99 -27.55 -17.25
CA TYR A 363 -13.49 -26.23 -16.87
C TYR A 363 -12.70 -25.59 -18.01
N LYS A 364 -12.84 -24.27 -18.21
CA LYS A 364 -11.95 -23.51 -19.10
C LYS A 364 -10.53 -23.54 -18.57
N ASN A 365 -9.53 -23.51 -19.47
CA ASN A 365 -8.10 -23.71 -19.14
C ASN A 365 -7.60 -22.91 -17.92
N ASN A 366 -7.92 -21.61 -17.85
CA ASN A 366 -7.50 -20.75 -16.75
C ASN A 366 -8.21 -21.08 -15.42
N GLN A 367 -9.46 -21.50 -15.47
CA GLN A 367 -10.23 -21.93 -14.29
C GLN A 367 -9.75 -23.29 -13.80
N ALA A 368 -9.48 -24.23 -14.70
CA ALA A 368 -8.90 -25.53 -14.37
C ALA A 368 -7.53 -25.37 -13.70
N THR A 369 -6.68 -24.48 -14.22
CA THR A 369 -5.39 -24.13 -13.64
C THR A 369 -5.52 -23.58 -12.22
N ARG A 370 -6.44 -22.63 -12.00
CA ARG A 370 -6.70 -22.06 -10.67
C ARG A 370 -7.15 -23.12 -9.68
N SER A 371 -8.12 -23.96 -10.06
CA SER A 371 -8.64 -25.02 -9.19
C SER A 371 -7.57 -26.06 -8.85
N ALA A 372 -6.75 -26.46 -9.83
CA ALA A 372 -5.64 -27.39 -9.63
C ALA A 372 -4.58 -26.85 -8.66
N ILE A 373 -4.22 -25.56 -8.76
CA ILE A 373 -3.28 -24.93 -7.82
C ILE A 373 -3.89 -24.80 -6.44
N LEU A 374 -5.15 -24.36 -6.32
CA LEU A 374 -5.80 -24.22 -5.02
C LEU A 374 -5.86 -25.56 -4.28
N GLN A 375 -6.25 -26.62 -4.97
CA GLN A 375 -6.31 -27.96 -4.39
C GLN A 375 -4.91 -28.43 -3.96
N LEU A 376 -3.91 -28.26 -4.82
CA LEU A 376 -2.54 -28.62 -4.49
C LEU A 376 -1.97 -27.80 -3.32
N HIS A 377 -2.17 -26.48 -3.33
CA HIS A 377 -1.69 -25.58 -2.29
C HIS A 377 -2.28 -25.96 -0.93
N THR A 378 -3.59 -26.25 -0.89
CA THR A 378 -4.28 -26.70 0.32
C THR A 378 -3.68 -28.00 0.85
N GLN A 379 -3.40 -28.97 -0.03
CA GLN A 379 -2.75 -30.22 0.37
C GLN A 379 -1.33 -30.01 0.89
N LEU A 380 -0.55 -29.15 0.23
CA LEU A 380 0.83 -28.86 0.62
C LEU A 380 0.95 -28.15 1.97
N ILE A 381 -0.12 -27.51 2.45
CA ILE A 381 -0.19 -26.94 3.79
C ILE A 381 -0.45 -28.04 4.83
N SER A 382 -1.27 -29.04 4.50
CA SER A 382 -1.68 -30.11 5.42
C SER A 382 -0.73 -31.32 5.46
N GLU A 383 -0.05 -31.62 4.35
CA GLU A 383 0.81 -32.80 4.22
C GLU A 383 2.24 -32.51 4.66
N LYS A 384 2.93 -33.53 5.21
CA LYS A 384 4.38 -33.45 5.44
C LYS A 384 5.09 -33.25 4.11
N ASN A 385 6.03 -32.30 4.08
CA ASN A 385 6.82 -32.05 2.88
C ASN A 385 7.67 -33.30 2.56
N THR A 386 7.69 -33.69 1.28
CA THR A 386 8.41 -34.89 0.80
C THR A 386 9.79 -34.57 0.23
N MET A 387 10.15 -33.28 0.15
CA MET A 387 11.46 -32.84 -0.34
C MET A 387 12.55 -33.00 0.70
N THR A 388 13.74 -33.40 0.27
CA THR A 388 14.93 -33.41 1.14
C THR A 388 15.40 -31.98 1.47
N ALA A 389 16.15 -31.80 2.57
CA ALA A 389 16.70 -30.50 2.96
C ALA A 389 17.52 -29.85 1.83
N LYS A 390 18.34 -30.66 1.13
CA LYS A 390 19.16 -30.21 -0.01
C LYS A 390 18.30 -29.71 -1.17
N GLU A 391 17.20 -30.39 -1.49
CA GLU A 391 16.28 -29.98 -2.54
C GLU A 391 15.54 -28.68 -2.17
N MET A 392 15.10 -28.55 -0.91
CA MET A 392 14.44 -27.34 -0.42
C MET A 392 15.37 -26.14 -0.49
N ALA A 393 16.61 -26.28 0.00
CA ALA A 393 17.62 -25.24 -0.10
C ALA A 393 17.90 -24.83 -1.56
N ALA A 394 18.00 -25.79 -2.48
CA ALA A 394 18.21 -25.52 -3.90
C ALA A 394 17.02 -24.83 -4.58
N VAL A 395 15.78 -25.11 -4.16
CA VAL A 395 14.59 -24.40 -4.64
C VAL A 395 14.55 -22.97 -4.10
N LEU A 396 14.80 -22.78 -2.80
CA LEU A 396 14.84 -21.45 -2.17
C LEU A 396 15.93 -20.56 -2.78
N LYS A 397 17.14 -21.09 -3.00
CA LYS A 397 18.22 -20.39 -3.71
C LYS A 397 17.80 -19.95 -5.13
N ARG A 398 17.05 -20.80 -5.85
CA ARG A 398 16.55 -20.46 -7.19
C ARG A 398 15.49 -19.34 -7.15
N ILE A 399 14.56 -19.40 -6.19
CA ILE A 399 13.55 -18.35 -5.99
C ILE A 399 14.24 -17.01 -5.71
N ASP A 400 15.22 -16.98 -4.81
CA ASP A 400 15.95 -15.76 -4.47
C ASP A 400 16.77 -15.23 -5.65
N LYS A 401 17.42 -16.11 -6.43
CA LYS A 401 18.14 -15.72 -7.64
C LYS A 401 17.20 -15.10 -8.69
N GLN A 402 15.99 -15.64 -8.82
CA GLN A 402 14.99 -15.13 -9.76
C GLN A 402 14.45 -13.77 -9.30
N LYS A 403 14.09 -13.61 -8.02
CA LYS A 403 13.70 -12.31 -7.44
C LYS A 403 14.79 -11.25 -7.60
N LYS A 404 16.07 -11.58 -7.33
CA LYS A 404 17.20 -10.67 -7.55
C LYS A 404 17.38 -10.27 -9.02
N LYS A 405 17.01 -11.15 -9.96
CA LYS A 405 17.08 -10.85 -11.39
C LYS A 405 15.97 -9.88 -11.80
N GLU A 406 14.76 -10.12 -11.31
CA GLU A 406 13.60 -9.24 -11.51
C GLU A 406 13.83 -7.85 -10.92
N GLU A 407 14.40 -7.75 -9.69
CA GLU A 407 14.77 -6.47 -9.05
C GLU A 407 15.83 -5.71 -9.87
N LYS A 408 16.85 -6.40 -10.40
CA LYS A 408 17.86 -5.77 -11.26
C LYS A 408 17.32 -5.34 -12.62
N GLU A 409 16.39 -6.09 -13.21
CA GLU A 409 15.75 -5.71 -14.46
C GLU A 409 14.82 -4.49 -14.26
N LEU A 410 14.23 -4.32 -13.07
CA LEU A 410 13.49 -3.12 -12.67
C LEU A 410 14.39 -1.89 -12.44
N ASP A 411 15.55 -2.07 -11.80
CA ASP A 411 16.53 -0.99 -11.54
C ASP A 411 17.23 -0.46 -12.82
N VAL A 412 17.19 -1.21 -13.92
CA VAL A 412 17.78 -0.79 -15.23
C VAL A 412 16.76 -0.02 -16.09
N LEU A 413 15.49 0.02 -15.69
CA LEU A 413 14.41 0.73 -16.38
C LEU A 413 14.04 2.08 -15.75
N ASP A 414 14.61 2.40 -14.58
CA ASP A 414 14.67 3.74 -13.96
C ASP A 414 16.00 4.42 -14.29
#